data_AF-A0A2C5YF68-F1
#
_entry.id   AF-A0A2C5YF68-F1
#
_cell.length_a   1.000
_cell.length_b   1.000
_cell.length_c   1.000
_cell.angle_alpha   90.00
_cell.angle_beta   90.00
_cell.angle_gamma   90.00
#
_symmetry.space_group_name_H-M   'P 1'
#
loop_
_entity.id
_entity.type
_entity.pdbx_description
1 polymer ?
#
loop_
_entity_poly.entity_id
_entity_poly.type
_entity_poly.pdbx_seq_one_letter_code
_entity_poly.pdbx_strand_id
1 'polypeptide(L)'
;MDEQTGTPQQHQDLVQGTHVTLATLCIKAREYHRDGACRAAAKQITDALEASGPSQPDPYRHVRSELFGICSEFQPAASIRGCSLLDQITVWMKLGSGFYDGTWSRILYSFSSSQGAVRAANAPHAGDCIKTSVPLMHAFGQEPLQAARLAWLSILDVTNQDVLSELFGADEWKFEGFRIDARCLDSNTTLVFNRRGNQDTLFHHDRLHYDKPTVVQWISLRPMDWVPFSRHEPEPFCHVDAANYKTR
;
A
#
# COMPACT_ATOMS: atom_id res chain seq x y z
N MET A 1 -8.97 44.08 -42.78
CA MET A 1 -9.15 42.99 -41.81
C MET A 1 -7.75 42.68 -41.32
N ASP A 2 -7.39 43.24 -40.17
CA ASP A 2 -6.05 43.10 -39.61
C ASP A 2 -5.97 41.80 -38.83
N GLU A 3 -5.11 40.91 -39.30
CA GLU A 3 -4.80 39.63 -38.68
C GLU A 3 -3.92 39.88 -37.46
N GLN A 4 -4.52 39.85 -36.26
CA GLN A 4 -3.79 39.98 -34.99
C GLN A 4 -2.96 38.72 -34.76
N THR A 5 -1.68 38.80 -35.09
CA THR A 5 -0.68 37.79 -34.72
C THR A 5 -0.27 38.02 -33.25
N GLY A 6 -0.64 37.09 -32.38
CA GLY A 6 -0.23 37.09 -30.98
C GLY A 6 1.30 37.06 -30.86
N THR A 7 1.85 37.81 -29.91
CA THR A 7 3.31 37.94 -29.74
C THR A 7 3.92 36.64 -29.18
N PRO A 8 5.13 36.25 -29.61
CA PRO A 8 5.80 35.00 -29.18
C PRO A 8 5.90 34.79 -27.66
N GLN A 9 5.88 35.88 -26.88
CA GLN A 9 5.95 35.88 -25.42
C GLN A 9 4.70 35.23 -24.78
N GLN A 10 3.49 35.53 -25.29
CA GLN A 10 2.25 34.95 -24.76
C GLN A 10 2.17 33.43 -24.96
N HIS A 11 2.84 32.91 -25.99
CA HIS A 11 2.89 31.49 -26.27
C HIS A 11 3.85 30.75 -25.32
N GLN A 12 4.94 31.37 -24.87
CA GLN A 12 5.88 30.77 -23.91
C GLN A 12 5.30 30.69 -22.49
N ASP A 13 4.59 31.72 -22.04
CA ASP A 13 3.99 31.75 -20.69
C ASP A 13 2.87 30.71 -20.55
N LEU A 14 2.08 30.50 -21.61
CA LEU A 14 1.05 29.47 -21.64
C LEU A 14 1.65 28.06 -21.56
N VAL A 15 2.78 27.83 -22.24
CA VAL A 15 3.49 26.54 -22.25
C VAL A 15 4.09 26.23 -20.87
N GLN A 16 4.77 27.18 -20.25
CA GLN A 16 5.36 26.97 -18.93
C GLN A 16 4.30 26.73 -17.84
N GLY A 17 3.18 27.45 -17.87
CA GLY A 17 2.07 27.24 -16.93
C GLY A 17 1.44 25.84 -17.04
N THR A 18 1.33 25.32 -18.27
CA THR A 18 0.72 24.01 -18.53
C THR A 18 1.63 22.87 -18.06
N HIS A 19 2.95 22.97 -18.25
CA HIS A 19 3.91 21.96 -17.82
C HIS A 19 4.00 21.81 -16.30
N VAL A 20 4.01 22.93 -15.57
CA VAL A 20 4.06 22.93 -14.09
C VAL A 20 2.80 22.32 -13.50
N THR A 21 1.64 22.60 -14.08
CA THR A 21 0.36 22.06 -13.62
C THR A 21 0.28 20.54 -13.82
N LEU A 22 0.78 20.03 -14.95
CA LEU A 22 0.74 18.61 -15.30
C LEU A 22 1.75 17.75 -14.52
N ALA A 23 2.97 18.24 -14.33
CA ALA A 23 3.95 17.59 -13.47
C ALA A 23 3.43 17.53 -12.02
N THR A 24 2.80 18.61 -11.54
CA THR A 24 2.15 18.66 -10.22
C THR A 24 0.98 17.67 -10.12
N LEU A 25 0.17 17.52 -11.18
CA LEU A 25 -0.91 16.53 -11.22
C LEU A 25 -0.40 15.09 -11.20
N CYS A 26 0.70 14.77 -11.88
CA CYS A 26 1.31 13.44 -11.83
C CYS A 26 1.94 13.15 -10.46
N ILE A 27 2.62 14.14 -9.86
CA ILE A 27 3.16 14.02 -8.50
C ILE A 27 2.03 13.83 -7.48
N LYS A 28 0.96 14.63 -7.55
CA LYS A 28 -0.21 14.44 -6.70
C LYS A 28 -0.92 13.12 -6.96
N ALA A 29 -1.07 12.68 -8.22
CA ALA A 29 -1.67 11.38 -8.54
C ALA A 29 -0.84 10.22 -7.98
N ARG A 30 0.49 10.37 -7.95
CA ARG A 30 1.43 9.44 -7.30
C ARG A 30 1.26 9.43 -5.78
N GLU A 31 1.06 10.59 -5.15
CA GLU A 31 0.79 10.72 -3.70
C GLU A 31 -0.59 10.14 -3.30
N TYR A 32 -1.59 10.24 -4.17
CA TYR A 32 -2.95 9.77 -3.90
C TYR A 32 -3.22 8.32 -4.35
N HIS A 33 -2.22 7.60 -4.86
CA HIS A 33 -2.32 6.19 -5.28
C HIS A 33 -3.56 5.86 -6.13
N ARG A 34 -4.02 6.81 -6.97
CA ARG A 34 -5.15 6.61 -7.88
C ARG A 34 -4.63 6.29 -9.28
N ASP A 35 -4.30 5.02 -9.50
CA ASP A 35 -3.74 4.50 -10.76
C ASP A 35 -4.56 4.87 -12.00
N GLY A 36 -5.90 4.92 -11.86
CA GLY A 36 -6.80 5.35 -12.92
C GLY A 36 -6.70 6.83 -13.27
N ALA A 37 -6.40 7.69 -12.29
CA ALA A 37 -6.32 9.13 -12.49
C ALA A 37 -5.04 9.52 -13.26
N CYS A 38 -3.92 8.84 -13.00
CA CYS A 38 -2.67 9.09 -13.74
C CYS A 38 -2.81 8.72 -15.23
N ARG A 39 -3.37 7.54 -15.53
CA ARG A 39 -3.65 7.12 -16.92
C ARG A 39 -4.69 8.02 -17.60
N ALA A 40 -5.75 8.40 -16.91
CA ALA A 40 -6.76 9.31 -17.46
C ALA A 40 -6.17 10.70 -17.75
N ALA A 41 -5.32 11.23 -16.86
CA ALA A 41 -4.61 12.48 -17.07
C ALA A 41 -3.63 12.38 -18.26
N ALA A 42 -2.81 11.32 -18.32
CA ALA A 42 -1.90 11.09 -19.44
C ALA A 42 -2.65 10.98 -20.79
N LYS A 43 -3.82 10.34 -20.80
CA LYS A 43 -4.68 10.26 -21.99
C LYS A 43 -5.24 11.63 -22.38
N GLN A 44 -5.82 12.38 -21.44
CA GLN A 44 -6.36 13.72 -21.72
C GLN A 44 -5.30 14.67 -22.29
N ILE A 45 -4.07 14.59 -21.78
CA ILE A 45 -2.93 15.37 -22.32
C ILE A 45 -2.62 14.95 -23.75
N THR A 46 -2.57 13.65 -24.02
CA THR A 46 -2.28 13.12 -25.36
C THR A 46 -3.35 13.56 -26.36
N ASP A 47 -4.63 13.42 -26.00
CA ASP A 47 -5.78 13.84 -26.82
C ASP A 47 -5.74 15.36 -27.08
N ALA A 48 -5.41 16.17 -26.07
CA ALA A 48 -5.29 17.63 -26.20
C ALA A 48 -4.13 18.04 -27.13
N LEU A 49 -3.01 17.32 -27.10
CA LEU A 49 -1.86 17.53 -27.97
C LEU A 49 -2.09 17.02 -29.40
N GLU A 50 -3.02 16.10 -29.63
CA GLU A 50 -3.41 15.67 -30.99
C GLU A 50 -4.41 16.64 -31.63
N ALA A 51 -5.29 17.23 -30.81
CA ALA A 51 -6.27 18.22 -31.27
C ALA A 51 -5.64 19.53 -31.78
N SER A 52 -4.38 19.82 -31.45
CA SER A 52 -3.67 21.04 -31.88
C SER A 52 -3.14 21.00 -33.33
N GLY A 53 -3.27 19.87 -34.02
CA GLY A 53 -3.04 19.77 -35.47
C GLY A 53 -1.56 19.64 -35.92
N PRO A 54 -1.31 19.12 -37.15
CA PRO A 54 0.01 18.67 -37.59
C PRO A 54 0.93 19.76 -38.19
N SER A 55 0.60 21.04 -38.10
CA SER A 55 1.26 22.09 -38.90
C SER A 55 2.51 22.73 -38.28
N GLN A 56 2.99 22.29 -37.12
CA GLN A 56 4.26 22.76 -36.55
C GLN A 56 5.16 21.62 -36.05
N PRO A 57 6.49 21.79 -36.09
CA PRO A 57 7.43 20.83 -35.50
C PRO A 57 7.11 20.67 -34.02
N ASP A 58 6.60 19.49 -33.64
CA ASP A 58 6.08 19.16 -32.30
C ASP A 58 7.10 19.50 -31.20
N PRO A 59 6.97 20.67 -30.53
CA PRO A 59 7.91 21.08 -29.49
C PRO A 59 7.68 20.26 -28.20
N TYR A 60 6.60 19.46 -28.15
CA TYR A 60 6.22 18.64 -27.01
C TYR A 60 6.65 17.19 -27.16
N ARG A 61 7.39 16.84 -28.22
CA ARG A 61 7.89 15.47 -28.44
C ARG A 61 8.70 14.94 -27.24
N HIS A 62 9.52 15.79 -26.62
CA HIS A 62 10.27 15.43 -25.41
C HIS A 62 9.36 15.27 -24.19
N VAL A 63 8.38 16.14 -24.02
CA VAL A 63 7.40 16.10 -22.92
C VAL A 63 6.54 14.84 -22.99
N ARG A 64 6.10 14.45 -24.20
CA ARG A 64 5.41 13.18 -24.45
C ARG A 64 6.29 11.99 -24.04
N SER A 65 7.57 11.99 -24.39
CA SER A 65 8.48 10.89 -24.03
C SER A 65 8.72 10.79 -22.51
N GLU A 66 8.80 11.91 -21.80
CA GLU A 66 8.99 11.94 -20.34
C GLU A 66 7.71 11.55 -19.60
N LEU A 67 6.54 12.06 -20.00
CA LEU A 67 5.25 11.69 -19.42
C LEU A 67 4.90 10.23 -19.66
N PHE A 68 5.21 9.70 -20.86
CA PHE A 68 5.10 8.27 -21.13
C PHE A 68 6.07 7.48 -20.25
N GLY A 69 7.30 7.93 -20.00
CA GLY A 69 8.22 7.28 -19.07
C GLY A 69 7.65 7.17 -17.65
N ILE A 70 7.09 8.27 -17.13
CA ILE A 70 6.52 8.35 -15.77
C ILE A 70 5.27 7.47 -15.62
N CYS A 71 4.48 7.27 -16.68
CA CYS A 71 3.27 6.43 -16.66
C CYS A 71 3.51 4.98 -17.14
N SER A 72 4.51 4.74 -17.97
CA SER A 72 4.84 3.44 -18.57
C SER A 72 5.65 2.54 -17.62
N GLU A 73 6.19 3.09 -16.53
CA GLU A 73 6.81 2.28 -15.48
C GLU A 73 5.77 1.60 -14.56
N PHE A 74 4.48 1.84 -14.79
CA PHE A 74 3.42 0.93 -14.34
C PHE A 74 3.41 -0.32 -15.23
N GLN A 75 4.41 -1.16 -15.04
CA GLN A 75 4.57 -2.44 -15.72
C GLN A 75 3.29 -3.31 -15.61
N PRO A 76 3.00 -4.14 -16.63
CA PRO A 76 1.93 -5.14 -16.57
C PRO A 76 2.01 -5.90 -15.26
N ALA A 77 0.88 -6.05 -14.57
CA ALA A 77 0.71 -6.59 -13.21
C ALA A 77 1.97 -7.30 -12.71
N ALA A 78 2.85 -6.56 -12.01
CA ALA A 78 4.11 -7.10 -11.53
C ALA A 78 3.81 -8.37 -10.71
N SER A 79 4.15 -9.53 -11.28
CA SER A 79 3.98 -10.79 -10.58
C SER A 79 4.95 -10.83 -9.40
N ILE A 80 4.48 -11.28 -8.25
CA ILE A 80 5.38 -11.50 -7.11
C ILE A 80 6.01 -12.87 -7.33
N ARG A 81 7.29 -12.94 -7.72
CA ARG A 81 7.99 -14.21 -7.97
C ARG A 81 7.24 -15.15 -8.95
N GLY A 82 6.67 -14.59 -10.02
CA GLY A 82 5.89 -15.36 -11.01
C GLY A 82 4.42 -15.61 -10.62
N CYS A 83 3.99 -15.13 -9.45
CA CYS A 83 2.60 -15.20 -9.00
C CYS A 83 1.81 -13.99 -9.46
N SER A 84 0.81 -14.20 -10.32
CA SER A 84 -0.01 -13.13 -10.89
C SER A 84 -1.28 -12.85 -10.05
N LEU A 85 -1.88 -13.92 -9.50
CA LEU A 85 -3.13 -13.90 -8.76
C LEU A 85 -2.97 -14.59 -7.41
N LEU A 86 -3.53 -13.96 -6.38
CA LEU A 86 -3.58 -14.43 -5.00
C LEU A 86 -5.02 -14.79 -4.65
N ASP A 87 -5.21 -15.96 -4.06
CA ASP A 87 -6.53 -16.42 -3.60
C ASP A 87 -6.65 -16.47 -2.07
N GLN A 88 -5.53 -16.30 -1.35
CA GLN A 88 -5.53 -16.22 0.11
C GLN A 88 -4.40 -15.32 0.60
N ILE A 89 -4.69 -14.49 1.60
CA ILE A 89 -3.69 -13.74 2.36
C ILE A 89 -3.92 -13.98 3.85
N THR A 90 -2.87 -14.31 4.58
CA THR A 90 -2.85 -14.39 6.05
C THR A 90 -1.73 -13.51 6.59
N VAL A 91 -2.04 -12.66 7.56
CA VAL A 91 -1.05 -11.86 8.28
C VAL A 91 -0.89 -12.44 9.68
N TRP A 92 0.35 -12.64 10.08
CA TRP A 92 0.76 -13.04 11.42
C TRP A 92 1.53 -11.91 12.05
N MET A 93 1.21 -11.51 13.27
CA MET A 93 1.90 -10.44 13.99
C MET A 93 2.20 -10.91 15.41
N LYS A 94 3.41 -10.62 15.89
CA LYS A 94 3.85 -10.94 17.24
C LYS A 94 4.10 -9.66 18.01
N LEU A 95 3.42 -9.51 19.15
CA LEU A 95 3.68 -8.40 20.08
C LEU A 95 4.89 -8.71 20.97
N GLY A 96 5.49 -7.63 21.49
CA GLY A 96 6.56 -7.71 22.48
C GLY A 96 6.12 -8.50 23.71
N SER A 97 7.05 -9.20 24.32
CA SER A 97 6.81 -10.10 25.46
C SER A 97 7.02 -9.44 26.83
N GLY A 98 7.40 -8.16 26.88
CA GLY A 98 7.52 -7.38 28.11
C GLY A 98 6.16 -7.09 28.76
N PHE A 99 6.14 -6.85 30.07
CA PHE A 99 4.91 -6.67 30.85
C PHE A 99 3.99 -5.54 30.32
N TYR A 100 4.55 -4.53 29.65
CA TYR A 100 3.83 -3.38 29.09
C TYR A 100 3.84 -3.36 27.55
N ASP A 101 4.15 -4.48 26.89
CA ASP A 101 4.30 -4.50 25.44
C ASP A 101 2.97 -4.77 24.69
N GLY A 102 1.90 -5.10 25.42
CA GLY A 102 0.53 -5.22 24.89
C GLY A 102 -0.14 -3.85 24.73
N THR A 103 -1.38 -3.82 24.23
CA THR A 103 -2.14 -2.57 24.07
C THR A 103 -3.61 -2.71 24.47
N TRP A 104 -4.24 -1.63 24.91
CA TRP A 104 -5.69 -1.51 25.04
C TRP A 104 -6.40 -1.10 23.74
N SER A 105 -5.63 -0.71 22.72
CA SER A 105 -6.15 -0.33 21.41
C SER A 105 -6.57 -1.51 20.53
N ARG A 106 -7.32 -1.21 19.48
CA ARG A 106 -7.51 -2.09 18.33
C ARG A 106 -6.37 -1.92 17.36
N ILE A 107 -5.90 -3.04 16.80
CA ILE A 107 -4.92 -3.03 15.73
C ILE A 107 -5.62 -3.41 14.42
N LEU A 108 -5.43 -2.62 13.37
CA LEU A 108 -5.96 -2.90 12.04
C LEU A 108 -4.83 -2.97 11.00
N TYR A 109 -5.08 -3.68 9.91
CA TYR A 109 -4.25 -3.65 8.71
C TYR A 109 -4.95 -2.89 7.60
N SER A 110 -4.22 -2.05 6.87
CA SER A 110 -4.67 -1.40 5.64
C SER A 110 -3.67 -1.65 4.53
N PHE A 111 -4.14 -1.97 3.34
CA PHE A 111 -3.27 -2.23 2.17
C PHE A 111 -3.41 -1.11 1.14
N SER A 112 -2.39 -0.88 0.33
CA SER A 112 -2.37 0.22 -0.67
C SER A 112 -3.58 0.29 -1.61
N SER A 113 -4.27 -0.82 -1.83
CA SER A 113 -5.45 -0.88 -2.69
C SER A 113 -6.68 -1.45 -1.99
N SER A 114 -6.70 -1.47 -0.65
CA SER A 114 -7.87 -1.92 0.09
C SER A 114 -8.95 -0.84 0.16
N GLN A 115 -10.21 -1.24 0.09
CA GLN A 115 -11.39 -0.39 0.28
C GLN A 115 -11.67 -0.11 1.76
N GLY A 116 -11.06 -0.88 2.67
CA GLY A 116 -11.20 -0.71 4.11
C GLY A 116 -10.12 -1.46 4.88
N ALA A 117 -10.00 -1.14 6.17
CA ALA A 117 -9.06 -1.80 7.05
C ALA A 117 -9.60 -3.16 7.54
N VAL A 118 -8.70 -4.10 7.78
CA VAL A 118 -8.99 -5.44 8.32
C VAL A 118 -8.57 -5.46 9.77
N ARG A 119 -9.49 -5.83 10.68
CA ARG A 119 -9.18 -5.92 12.11
C ARG A 119 -8.20 -7.08 12.36
N ALA A 120 -7.07 -6.76 12.95
CA ALA A 120 -6.08 -7.73 13.38
C ALA A 120 -6.42 -8.28 14.77
N ALA A 121 -6.55 -7.39 15.76
CA ALA A 121 -6.83 -7.72 17.15
C ALA A 121 -7.58 -6.58 17.86
N ASN A 122 -8.12 -6.89 19.04
CA ASN A 122 -8.74 -5.93 19.95
C ASN A 122 -8.12 -6.09 21.33
N ALA A 123 -7.43 -5.06 21.80
CA ALA A 123 -6.71 -5.05 23.07
C ALA A 123 -5.80 -6.29 23.30
N PRO A 124 -4.91 -6.64 22.35
CA PRO A 124 -4.04 -7.80 22.50
C PRO A 124 -3.03 -7.64 23.65
N HIS A 125 -2.75 -8.76 24.31
CA HIS A 125 -1.80 -8.82 25.40
C HIS A 125 -0.35 -8.89 24.92
N ALA A 126 0.56 -8.57 25.82
CA ALA A 126 1.98 -8.79 25.59
C ALA A 126 2.25 -10.27 25.24
N GLY A 127 3.08 -10.49 24.23
CA GLY A 127 3.45 -11.81 23.73
C GLY A 127 2.38 -12.46 22.86
N ASP A 128 1.23 -11.82 22.61
CA ASP A 128 0.22 -12.40 21.73
C ASP A 128 0.79 -12.61 20.32
N CYS A 129 0.44 -13.77 19.76
CA CYS A 129 0.54 -14.01 18.34
C CYS A 129 -0.84 -13.86 17.69
N ILE A 130 -0.96 -12.86 16.84
CA ILE A 130 -2.19 -12.52 16.14
C ILE A 130 -2.13 -13.11 14.74
N LYS A 131 -3.07 -14.00 14.42
CA LYS A 131 -3.28 -14.54 13.07
C LYS A 131 -4.54 -13.95 12.47
N THR A 132 -4.43 -13.33 11.31
CA THR A 132 -5.55 -12.68 10.63
C THR A 132 -5.66 -13.16 9.20
N SER A 133 -6.75 -13.84 8.87
CA SER A 133 -7.11 -14.12 7.48
C SER A 133 -7.71 -12.87 6.85
N VAL A 134 -7.18 -12.43 5.72
CA VAL A 134 -7.65 -11.22 5.02
C VAL A 134 -8.78 -11.62 4.06
N PRO A 135 -10.02 -11.15 4.27
CA PRO A 135 -11.12 -11.45 3.36
C PRO A 135 -10.95 -10.63 2.08
N LEU A 136 -10.44 -11.24 1.00
CA LEU A 136 -10.02 -10.52 -0.22
C LEU A 136 -11.16 -9.72 -0.85
N MET A 137 -12.36 -10.30 -0.96
CA MET A 137 -13.54 -9.60 -1.46
C MET A 137 -13.87 -8.35 -0.62
N HIS A 138 -13.92 -8.46 0.71
CA HIS A 138 -14.23 -7.33 1.58
C HIS A 138 -13.10 -6.28 1.63
N ALA A 139 -11.84 -6.73 1.65
CA ALA A 139 -10.70 -5.85 1.76
C ALA A 139 -10.39 -5.13 0.43
N PHE A 140 -10.49 -5.80 -0.72
CA PHE A 140 -10.02 -5.27 -2.01
C PHE A 140 -11.13 -5.09 -3.06
N GLY A 141 -12.34 -5.58 -2.79
CA GLY A 141 -13.46 -5.60 -3.74
C GLY A 141 -13.31 -6.62 -4.86
N GLN A 142 -12.39 -7.58 -4.74
CA GLN A 142 -12.15 -8.61 -5.75
C GLN A 142 -11.55 -9.87 -5.12
N GLU A 143 -11.85 -11.01 -5.73
CA GLU A 143 -11.27 -12.31 -5.42
C GLU A 143 -11.31 -13.16 -6.71
N PRO A 144 -10.16 -13.63 -7.24
CA PRO A 144 -8.81 -13.51 -6.70
C PRO A 144 -8.23 -12.07 -6.80
N LEU A 145 -7.21 -11.79 -5.99
CA LEU A 145 -6.51 -10.52 -5.93
C LEU A 145 -5.29 -10.53 -6.87
N GLN A 146 -5.15 -9.52 -7.74
CA GLN A 146 -3.91 -9.30 -8.49
C GLN A 146 -2.75 -9.04 -7.54
N ALA A 147 -1.66 -9.82 -7.64
CA ALA A 147 -0.53 -9.75 -6.72
C ALA A 147 0.10 -8.35 -6.65
N ALA A 148 0.15 -7.63 -7.78
CA ALA A 148 0.67 -6.27 -7.87
C ALA A 148 -0.07 -5.24 -6.99
N ARG A 149 -1.33 -5.51 -6.59
CA ARG A 149 -2.09 -4.63 -5.67
C ARG A 149 -1.63 -4.76 -4.21
N LEU A 150 -0.84 -5.78 -3.91
CA LEU A 150 -0.24 -5.99 -2.58
C LEU A 150 1.13 -5.31 -2.49
N ALA A 151 1.16 -3.98 -2.62
CA ALA A 151 2.40 -3.21 -2.66
C ALA A 151 2.80 -2.62 -1.30
N TRP A 152 1.82 -2.29 -0.44
CA TRP A 152 2.07 -1.70 0.87
C TRP A 152 1.13 -2.27 1.92
N LEU A 153 1.64 -2.35 3.16
CA LEU A 153 0.89 -2.64 4.37
C LEU A 153 1.10 -1.50 5.37
N SER A 154 0.01 -1.00 5.91
CA SER A 154 -0.03 -0.08 7.04
C SER A 154 -0.63 -0.78 8.24
N ILE A 155 0.04 -0.69 9.38
CA ILE A 155 -0.51 -1.11 10.67
C ILE A 155 -1.08 0.14 11.32
N LEU A 156 -2.36 0.05 11.69
CA LEU A 156 -3.11 1.14 12.28
C LEU A 156 -3.39 0.81 13.74
N ASP A 157 -3.16 1.80 14.59
CA ASP A 157 -3.58 1.81 15.99
C ASP A 157 -4.88 2.63 16.09
N VAL A 158 -5.94 2.03 16.62
CA VAL A 158 -7.24 2.66 16.79
C VAL A 158 -7.69 2.49 18.22
N THR A 159 -7.92 3.62 18.89
CA THR A 159 -8.47 3.66 20.23
C THR A 159 -9.84 2.97 20.29
N ASN A 160 -10.13 2.34 21.42
CA ASN A 160 -11.47 1.88 21.72
C ASN A 160 -12.30 3.06 22.27
N GLN A 161 -13.59 3.09 21.93
CA GLN A 161 -14.51 4.15 22.34
C GLN A 161 -15.26 3.80 23.65
N ASP A 162 -14.81 2.80 24.40
CA ASP A 162 -15.37 2.49 25.70
C ASP A 162 -14.72 3.34 26.79
N VAL A 163 -15.46 3.59 27.87
CA VAL A 163 -15.05 4.48 28.98
C VAL A 163 -13.69 4.11 29.57
N LEU A 164 -13.38 2.81 29.63
CA LEU A 164 -12.09 2.34 30.12
C LEU A 164 -10.96 2.70 29.16
N SER A 165 -11.22 2.67 27.86
CA SER A 165 -10.22 3.07 26.87
C SER A 165 -10.06 4.57 26.78
N GLU A 166 -11.02 5.42 27.16
CA GLU A 166 -10.71 6.85 27.32
C GLU A 166 -9.66 7.12 28.42
N LEU A 167 -9.57 6.22 29.41
CA LEU A 167 -8.59 6.31 30.51
C LEU A 167 -7.28 5.57 30.24
N PHE A 168 -7.33 4.48 29.48
CA PHE A 168 -6.19 3.57 29.25
C PHE A 168 -5.83 3.31 27.79
N GLY A 169 -6.64 3.79 26.85
CA GLY A 169 -6.36 3.75 25.42
C GLY A 169 -5.34 4.81 25.03
N ALA A 170 -4.75 4.66 23.84
CA ALA A 170 -3.51 5.36 23.45
C ALA A 170 -2.32 5.07 24.37
N ASP A 171 -2.26 3.83 24.87
CA ASP A 171 -1.09 3.29 25.53
C ASP A 171 0.05 3.02 24.54
N GLU A 172 1.24 2.85 25.10
CA GLU A 172 2.42 2.47 24.34
C GLU A 172 2.49 0.95 24.25
N TRP A 173 2.88 0.43 23.09
CA TRP A 173 3.03 -1.00 22.88
C TRP A 173 4.18 -1.32 21.94
N LYS A 174 4.59 -2.59 21.90
CA LYS A 174 5.72 -3.04 21.07
C LYS A 174 5.30 -4.19 20.18
N PHE A 175 5.87 -4.25 18.97
CA PHE A 175 5.75 -5.42 18.11
C PHE A 175 7.13 -5.98 17.76
N GLU A 176 7.27 -7.30 17.82
CA GLU A 176 8.53 -8.00 17.54
C GLU A 176 8.72 -8.28 16.06
N GLY A 177 7.64 -8.52 15.34
CA GLY A 177 7.66 -8.77 13.90
C GLY A 177 6.31 -9.18 13.34
N PHE A 178 6.27 -9.31 12.02
CA PHE A 178 5.12 -9.88 11.33
C PHE A 178 5.56 -10.73 10.13
N ARG A 179 4.62 -11.52 9.64
CA ARG A 179 4.73 -12.40 8.48
C ARG A 179 3.45 -12.33 7.66
N ILE A 180 3.57 -12.28 6.35
CA ILE A 180 2.45 -12.34 5.41
C ILE A 180 2.62 -13.59 4.58
N ASP A 181 1.61 -14.47 4.62
CA ASP A 181 1.47 -15.62 3.74
C ASP A 181 0.49 -15.26 2.64
N ALA A 182 0.92 -15.34 1.39
CA ALA A 182 0.09 -15.07 0.22
C ALA A 182 0.08 -16.32 -0.68
N ARG A 183 -1.07 -16.98 -0.83
CA ARG A 183 -1.20 -18.17 -1.67
C ARG A 183 -1.46 -17.78 -3.12
N CYS A 184 -0.67 -18.34 -4.01
CA CYS A 184 -0.79 -18.17 -5.45
C CYS A 184 -1.86 -19.09 -6.00
N LEU A 185 -2.83 -18.52 -6.71
CA LEU A 185 -3.90 -19.28 -7.35
C LEU A 185 -3.36 -20.27 -8.38
N ASP A 186 -2.41 -19.82 -9.22
CA ASP A 186 -1.95 -20.58 -10.39
C ASP A 186 -1.07 -21.79 -10.04
N SER A 187 -0.30 -21.71 -8.94
CA SER A 187 0.71 -22.72 -8.58
C SER A 187 0.42 -23.43 -7.26
N ASN A 188 -0.62 -23.01 -6.52
CA ASN A 188 -0.90 -23.41 -5.14
C ASN A 188 0.32 -23.23 -4.19
N THR A 189 1.30 -22.42 -4.60
CA THR A 189 2.49 -22.11 -3.79
C THR A 189 2.15 -20.95 -2.87
N THR A 190 2.53 -21.04 -1.60
CA THR A 190 2.46 -19.90 -0.68
C THR A 190 3.76 -19.11 -0.78
N LEU A 191 3.65 -17.81 -1.02
CA LEU A 191 4.74 -16.86 -0.88
C LEU A 191 4.71 -16.27 0.52
N VAL A 192 5.89 -16.06 1.10
CA VAL A 192 6.07 -15.53 2.44
C VAL A 192 6.85 -14.23 2.34
N PHE A 193 6.34 -13.21 3.03
CA PHE A 193 7.08 -12.00 3.35
C PHE A 193 7.21 -11.93 4.86
N ASN A 194 8.40 -11.70 5.38
CA ASN A 194 8.63 -11.58 6.82
C ASN A 194 9.44 -10.33 7.13
N ARG A 195 9.13 -9.69 8.26
CA ARG A 195 9.90 -8.55 8.75
C ARG A 195 9.95 -8.56 10.26
N ARG A 196 11.17 -8.47 10.80
CA ARG A 196 11.41 -8.19 12.21
C ARG A 196 11.14 -6.71 12.48
N GLY A 197 10.40 -6.45 13.55
CA GLY A 197 10.32 -5.13 14.16
C GLY A 197 11.61 -4.81 14.90
N ASN A 198 11.79 -3.54 15.23
CA ASN A 198 12.80 -3.14 16.21
C ASN A 198 12.18 -3.30 17.60
N GLN A 199 12.77 -4.16 18.44
CA GLN A 199 12.29 -4.48 19.79
C GLN A 199 12.32 -3.26 20.74
N ASP A 200 13.04 -2.20 20.36
CA ASP A 200 13.11 -0.96 21.13
C ASP A 200 12.10 0.09 20.67
N THR A 201 11.38 -0.14 19.57
CA THR A 201 10.38 0.82 19.07
C THR A 201 9.07 0.68 19.83
N LEU A 202 8.68 1.78 20.47
CA LEU A 202 7.37 1.96 21.10
C LEU A 202 6.43 2.61 20.09
N PHE A 203 5.29 1.96 19.88
CA PHE A 203 4.18 2.48 19.10
C PHE A 203 3.12 3.05 20.03
N HIS A 204 2.47 4.12 19.62
CA HIS A 204 1.38 4.72 20.36
C HIS A 204 0.44 5.44 19.40
N HIS A 205 -0.80 5.60 19.83
CA HIS A 205 -1.79 6.38 19.14
C HIS A 205 -1.49 7.89 19.23
N ASP A 206 -1.83 8.66 18.20
CA ASP A 206 -1.72 10.11 18.20
C ASP A 206 -2.70 10.72 19.20
N ARG A 207 -2.17 11.16 20.34
CA ARG A 207 -2.94 11.74 21.45
C ARG A 207 -3.65 13.05 21.09
N LEU A 208 -3.23 13.73 20.02
CA LEU A 208 -3.90 14.95 19.55
C LEU A 208 -5.13 14.66 18.70
N HIS A 209 -5.20 13.47 18.10
CA HIS A 209 -6.27 13.04 17.20
C HIS A 209 -6.84 11.69 17.62
N TYR A 210 -7.23 11.59 18.90
CA TYR A 210 -7.68 10.35 19.54
C TYR A 210 -8.85 9.65 18.82
N ASP A 211 -9.63 10.39 18.03
CA ASP A 211 -10.77 9.90 17.25
C ASP A 211 -10.38 9.27 15.90
N LYS A 212 -9.10 9.38 15.49
CA LYS A 212 -8.63 8.97 14.15
C LYS A 212 -7.62 7.84 14.23
N PRO A 213 -7.72 6.82 13.36
CA PRO A 213 -6.67 5.80 13.25
C PRO A 213 -5.28 6.41 13.06
N THR A 214 -4.32 5.97 13.86
CA THR A 214 -2.91 6.38 13.76
C THR A 214 -2.14 5.33 12.99
N VAL A 215 -1.41 5.73 11.95
CA VAL A 215 -0.50 4.84 11.22
C VAL A 215 0.77 4.67 12.05
N VAL A 216 0.91 3.53 12.70
CA VAL A 216 2.08 3.25 13.57
C VAL A 216 3.24 2.61 12.80
N GLN A 217 2.94 1.94 11.68
CA GLN A 217 3.97 1.35 10.82
C GLN A 217 3.52 1.36 9.35
N TRP A 218 4.44 1.72 8.48
CA TRP A 218 4.26 1.67 7.02
C TRP A 218 5.33 0.75 6.40
N ILE A 219 4.92 -0.23 5.61
CA ILE A 219 5.79 -1.29 5.08
C ILE A 219 5.64 -1.39 3.56
N SER A 220 6.77 -1.34 2.84
CA SER A 220 6.85 -1.71 1.43
C SER A 220 6.93 -3.22 1.27
N LEU A 221 6.05 -3.78 0.44
CA LEU A 221 5.97 -5.22 0.13
C LEU A 221 6.56 -5.47 -1.26
N ARG A 222 7.86 -5.22 -1.43
CA ARG A 222 8.49 -5.29 -2.76
C ARG A 222 8.47 -6.74 -3.28
N PRO A 223 8.20 -6.98 -4.57
CA PRO A 223 8.12 -8.32 -5.14
C PRO A 223 9.33 -9.24 -4.85
N MET A 224 10.53 -8.66 -4.73
CA MET A 224 11.77 -9.40 -4.48
C MET A 224 11.95 -9.83 -3.02
N ASP A 225 11.24 -9.20 -2.08
CA ASP A 225 11.33 -9.54 -0.65
C ASP A 225 10.49 -10.78 -0.30
N TRP A 226 9.67 -11.27 -1.24
CA TRP A 226 8.89 -12.49 -1.08
C TRP A 226 9.71 -13.73 -1.43
N VAL A 227 9.52 -14.79 -0.66
CA VAL A 227 10.16 -16.10 -0.86
C VAL A 227 9.09 -17.20 -0.90
N PRO A 228 9.26 -18.28 -1.70
CA PRO A 228 8.37 -19.43 -1.61
C PRO A 228 8.46 -20.10 -0.24
N PHE A 229 7.31 -20.40 0.37
CA PHE A 229 7.25 -21.11 1.64
C PHE A 229 7.97 -22.45 1.54
N SER A 230 8.87 -22.72 2.48
CA SER A 230 9.54 -24.01 2.60
C SER A 230 9.37 -24.57 4.00
N ARG A 231 9.29 -25.91 4.11
CA ARG A 231 9.19 -26.60 5.41
C ARG A 231 10.39 -26.39 6.34
N HIS A 232 11.47 -25.80 5.83
CA HIS A 232 12.71 -25.55 6.56
C HIS A 232 12.91 -24.06 6.87
N GLU A 233 11.92 -23.22 6.55
CA GLU A 233 11.99 -21.82 6.99
C GLU A 233 11.98 -21.74 8.51
N PRO A 234 12.78 -20.83 9.09
CA PRO A 234 12.80 -20.62 10.53
C PRO A 234 11.38 -20.40 11.03
N GLU A 235 11.08 -21.01 12.19
CA GLU A 235 9.75 -20.93 12.80
C GLU A 235 9.23 -19.48 12.74
N PRO A 236 7.97 -19.27 12.34
CA PRO A 236 7.36 -17.96 12.45
C PRO A 236 7.56 -17.38 13.86
N PHE A 237 7.61 -16.05 13.98
CA PHE A 237 7.67 -15.34 15.28
C PHE A 237 6.58 -15.80 16.25
N CYS A 238 5.48 -16.24 15.67
CA CYS A 238 4.48 -17.06 16.29
C CYS A 238 4.92 -18.52 16.24
N HIS A 239 5.06 -19.21 17.37
CA HIS A 239 5.10 -20.66 17.34
C HIS A 239 3.80 -21.15 16.69
N VAL A 240 3.87 -21.50 15.41
CA VAL A 240 2.78 -22.16 14.72
C VAL A 240 3.10 -23.63 14.89
N ASP A 241 2.42 -24.28 15.84
CA ASP A 241 2.57 -25.72 16.03
C ASP A 241 2.41 -26.41 14.67
N ALA A 242 3.52 -26.93 14.13
CA ALA A 242 3.61 -27.46 12.78
C ALA A 242 2.63 -28.63 12.53
N ALA A 243 2.08 -29.21 13.61
CA ALA A 243 1.03 -30.21 13.59
C ALA A 243 -0.24 -29.78 12.85
N ASN A 244 -0.55 -28.48 12.77
CA ASN A 244 -1.79 -27.97 12.16
C ASN A 244 -1.73 -27.76 10.63
N TYR A 245 -0.58 -27.93 9.98
CA TYR A 245 -0.46 -27.78 8.51
C TYR A 245 -0.69 -29.07 7.71
N LYS A 246 -0.88 -30.22 8.36
CA LYS A 246 -0.94 -31.53 7.66
C LYS A 246 -2.31 -31.98 7.15
N THR A 247 -3.36 -31.17 7.26
CA THR A 247 -4.69 -31.59 6.80
C THR A 247 -5.46 -30.42 6.17
N ARG A 248 -5.35 -30.26 4.86
CA ARG A 248 -6.37 -29.70 3.96
C ARG A 248 -6.03 -30.03 2.52
#